data_AF-A0A4R8LLE3-F1
#
_entry.id   AF-A0A4R8LLE3-F1
#
_cell.length_a   1.000
_cell.length_b   1.000
_cell.length_c   1.000
_cell.angle_alpha   90.00
_cell.angle_beta   90.00
_cell.angle_gamma   90.00
#
_symmetry.space_group_name_H-M   'P 1'
#
loop_
_entity.id
_entity.type
_entity.pdbx_description
1 polymer ?
#
loop_
_entity_poly.entity_id
_entity_poly.type
_entity_poly.pdbx_seq_one_letter_code
_entity_poly.pdbx_strand_id
1 'polypeptide(L)'
;MTNRHPLRTSEERLTFCDRYFQAVGADVICERPMYREYILPVDVDKELTDRPFYWMWVEKTNQTVEPTTLRLAFDQDAKLREDERLAELHQQALAQAQPLSGFDILYRRPKQTELVDLGSFRLDKIIESARRRGQTVCVVPHGAHPHAQYIPWLMINGLTRYVTDSVSETWWSKGVCLANLQIVESFYDRIAHLEMAGTSPEVIVRQAKHSLLEAAEALQAYLSHLVAEGDLNWAEEARLRLADDLAQLDAYYQSIEVEYPPEERNVLQQEHAKKRQALIEKSTPRVEIEVTQLALVGLPLRAHA
;
A
#
# COMPACT_ATOMS: atom_id res chain seq x y z
N MET A 1 21.25 7.80 -10.52
CA MET A 1 20.32 8.20 -9.43
C MET A 1 20.46 7.16 -8.34
N THR A 2 20.92 7.56 -7.15
CA THR A 2 21.08 6.65 -6.02
C THR A 2 19.71 6.10 -5.65
N ASN A 3 19.57 4.78 -5.71
CA ASN A 3 18.38 4.06 -5.29
C ASN A 3 18.27 4.16 -3.75
N ARG A 4 17.87 5.33 -3.25
CA ARG A 4 17.59 5.55 -1.83
C ARG A 4 16.22 4.93 -1.56
N HIS A 5 16.23 3.78 -0.89
CA HIS A 5 15.00 3.22 -0.34
C HIS A 5 14.39 4.25 0.63
N PRO A 6 13.11 4.62 0.45
CA PRO A 6 12.47 5.62 1.31
C PRO A 6 12.30 5.09 2.74
N LEU A 7 12.14 6.01 3.70
CA LEU A 7 11.84 5.72 5.11
C LEU A 7 12.94 4.97 5.88
N ARG A 8 14.19 4.99 5.41
CA ARG A 8 15.31 4.31 6.10
C ARG A 8 15.80 5.08 7.31
N THR A 9 15.71 6.41 7.28
CA THR A 9 16.11 7.24 8.41
C THR A 9 14.90 7.57 9.29
N SER A 10 15.14 7.77 10.58
CA SER A 10 14.09 8.20 11.50
C SER A 10 13.48 9.56 11.14
N GLU A 11 14.26 10.46 10.56
CA GLU A 11 13.78 11.77 10.06
C GLU A 11 12.85 11.62 8.86
N GLU A 12 13.15 10.73 7.92
CA GLU A 12 12.26 10.42 6.80
C GLU A 12 10.94 9.83 7.29
N ARG A 13 10.97 8.94 8.29
CA ARG A 13 9.76 8.37 8.91
C ARG A 13 8.92 9.43 9.61
N LEU A 14 9.56 10.32 10.36
CA LEU A 14 8.88 11.46 11.00
C LEU A 14 8.23 12.34 9.94
N THR A 15 8.98 12.77 8.94
CA THR A 15 8.46 13.61 7.85
C THR A 15 7.30 12.95 7.10
N PHE A 16 7.38 11.64 6.87
CA PHE A 16 6.30 10.87 6.26
C PHE A 16 5.04 10.84 7.12
N CYS A 17 5.18 10.54 8.41
CA CYS A 17 4.05 10.52 9.35
C CYS A 17 3.43 11.92 9.48
N ASP A 18 4.23 12.97 9.63
CA ASP A 18 3.74 14.36 9.73
C ASP A 18 2.91 14.73 8.48
N ARG A 19 3.42 14.40 7.28
CA ARG A 19 2.68 14.60 6.02
C ARG A 19 1.38 13.80 5.95
N TYR A 20 1.40 12.54 6.40
CA TYR A 20 0.21 11.70 6.43
C TYR A 20 -0.86 12.26 7.38
N PHE A 21 -0.48 12.58 8.62
CA PHE A 21 -1.42 13.09 9.63
C PHE A 21 -1.99 14.47 9.24
N GLN A 22 -1.16 15.32 8.63
CA GLN A 22 -1.63 16.57 8.02
C GLN A 22 -2.65 16.31 6.90
N ALA A 23 -2.38 15.35 6.00
CA ALA A 23 -3.25 15.07 4.87
C ALA A 23 -4.62 14.49 5.28
N VAL A 24 -4.68 13.73 6.37
CA VAL A 24 -5.94 13.21 6.91
C VAL A 24 -6.63 14.18 7.87
N GLY A 25 -6.06 15.35 8.12
CA GLY A 25 -6.64 16.38 8.99
C GLY A 25 -6.59 16.03 10.48
N ALA A 26 -5.56 15.32 10.92
CA ALA A 26 -5.31 15.07 12.34
C ALA A 26 -4.65 16.28 13.01
N ASP A 27 -5.12 16.64 14.20
CA ASP A 27 -4.56 17.77 14.96
C ASP A 27 -3.28 17.34 15.68
N VAL A 28 -2.26 18.20 15.65
CA VAL A 28 -0.99 17.99 16.36
C VAL A 28 -1.06 18.70 17.72
N ILE A 29 -0.98 17.94 18.81
CA ILE A 29 -1.04 18.49 20.18
C ILE A 29 0.35 18.85 20.68
N CYS A 30 1.35 18.04 20.31
CA CYS A 30 2.69 18.14 20.86
C CYS A 30 3.73 17.80 19.79
N GLU A 31 4.67 18.72 19.61
CA GLU A 31 5.84 18.52 18.77
C GLU A 31 7.09 18.64 19.63
N ARG A 32 7.90 17.56 19.65
CA ARG A 32 9.18 17.50 20.35
C ARG A 32 10.22 16.82 19.47
N PRO A 33 11.51 16.88 19.80
CA PRO A 33 12.54 16.15 19.06
C PRO A 33 12.21 14.66 19.01
N MET A 34 12.01 14.16 17.78
CA MET A 34 11.70 12.77 17.46
C MET A 34 10.45 12.21 18.15
N TYR A 35 9.50 13.09 18.49
CA TYR A 35 8.24 12.72 19.13
C TYR A 35 7.07 13.60 18.67
N ARG A 36 5.89 12.98 18.52
CA ARG A 36 4.65 13.63 18.09
C ARG A 36 3.44 13.08 18.85
N GLU A 37 2.48 13.95 19.17
CA GLU A 37 1.15 13.56 19.63
C GLU A 37 0.08 14.04 18.65
N TYR A 38 -0.72 13.10 18.13
CA TYR A 38 -1.77 13.33 17.14
C TYR A 38 -3.15 13.01 17.70
N ILE A 39 -4.13 13.90 17.52
CA ILE A 39 -5.55 13.59 17.71
C ILE A 39 -6.06 12.98 16.41
N LEU A 40 -6.52 11.73 16.49
CA LEU A 40 -7.01 11.03 15.31
C LEU A 40 -8.47 11.42 15.02
N PRO A 41 -8.79 11.78 13.77
CA PRO A 41 -10.15 11.75 13.25
C PRO A 41 -10.75 10.35 13.40
N VAL A 42 -12.08 10.26 13.53
CA VAL A 42 -12.79 9.00 13.81
C VAL A 42 -12.55 7.94 12.72
N ASP A 43 -12.56 8.35 11.45
CA ASP A 43 -12.32 7.46 10.31
C ASP A 43 -10.87 6.94 10.30
N VAL A 44 -9.91 7.80 10.61
CA VAL A 44 -8.48 7.43 10.71
C VAL A 44 -8.24 6.51 11.91
N ASP A 45 -8.88 6.76 13.05
CA ASP A 45 -8.75 5.89 14.22
C ASP A 45 -9.23 4.46 13.94
N LYS A 46 -10.34 4.31 13.21
CA LYS A 46 -10.85 3.00 12.77
C LYS A 46 -9.85 2.24 11.92
N GLU A 47 -9.13 2.94 11.04
CA GLU A 47 -8.11 2.34 10.17
C GLU A 47 -6.84 1.97 10.93
N LEU A 48 -6.40 2.83 11.86
CA LEU A 48 -5.11 2.68 12.51
C LEU A 48 -5.16 1.80 13.76
N THR A 49 -6.22 1.84 14.57
CA THR A 49 -6.21 1.22 15.92
C THR A 49 -6.78 -0.19 15.99
N ASP A 50 -7.41 -0.69 14.92
CA ASP A 50 -7.93 -2.07 14.82
C ASP A 50 -8.83 -2.48 16.01
N ARG A 51 -9.76 -1.58 16.38
CA ARG A 51 -10.73 -1.78 17.47
C ARG A 51 -12.18 -1.91 16.94
N PRO A 52 -12.50 -2.95 16.14
CA PRO A 52 -13.81 -3.05 15.49
C PRO A 52 -14.97 -3.17 16.48
N PHE A 53 -14.79 -3.89 17.60
CA PHE A 53 -15.83 -4.05 18.62
C PHE A 53 -16.13 -2.75 19.39
N TYR A 54 -15.10 -1.95 19.66
CA TYR A 54 -15.26 -0.64 20.30
C TYR A 54 -16.13 0.26 19.42
N TRP A 55 -15.75 0.41 18.14
CA TRP A 55 -16.50 1.25 17.21
C TRP A 55 -17.92 0.76 16.95
N MET A 56 -18.13 -0.56 16.82
CA MET A 56 -19.47 -1.12 16.72
C MET A 56 -20.34 -0.78 17.95
N TRP A 57 -19.76 -0.83 19.15
CA TRP A 57 -20.48 -0.47 20.38
C TRP A 57 -20.80 1.03 20.44
N VAL A 58 -19.84 1.90 20.10
CA VAL A 58 -20.02 3.36 20.05
C VAL A 58 -21.14 3.74 19.09
N GLU A 59 -21.15 3.15 17.89
CA GLU A 59 -22.16 3.41 16.86
C GLU A 59 -23.55 2.93 17.30
N LYS A 60 -23.65 1.76 17.95
CA LYS A 60 -24.93 1.24 18.47
C LYS A 60 -25.47 2.05 19.63
N THR A 61 -24.61 2.61 20.46
CA THR A 61 -25.00 3.37 21.66
C THR A 61 -25.18 4.86 21.37
N ASN A 62 -24.80 5.33 20.18
CA ASN A 62 -24.82 6.73 19.76
C ASN A 62 -24.13 7.67 20.77
N GLN A 63 -23.06 7.16 21.41
CA GLN A 63 -22.29 7.93 22.39
C GLN A 63 -21.26 8.82 21.71
N THR A 64 -21.06 10.02 22.26
CA THR A 64 -19.93 10.87 21.89
C THR A 64 -18.70 10.38 22.62
N VAL A 65 -17.67 9.98 21.88
CA VAL A 65 -16.40 9.48 22.44
C VAL A 65 -15.32 10.54 22.36
N GLU A 66 -14.43 10.53 23.35
CA GLU A 66 -13.22 11.34 23.30
C GLU A 66 -12.32 10.86 22.16
N PRO A 67 -11.71 11.78 21.39
CA PRO A 67 -10.89 11.39 20.26
C PRO A 67 -9.60 10.71 20.75
N THR A 68 -9.13 9.74 19.97
CA THR A 68 -7.94 8.96 20.36
C THR A 68 -6.68 9.77 20.09
N THR A 69 -5.84 9.93 21.12
CA THR A 69 -4.52 10.54 20.97
C THR A 69 -3.44 9.49 20.77
N LEU A 70 -2.81 9.51 19.61
CA LEU A 70 -1.67 8.67 19.26
C LEU A 70 -0.35 9.35 19.67
N ARG A 71 0.55 8.62 20.33
CA ARG A 71 1.86 9.11 20.79
C ARG A 71 2.96 8.34 20.11
N LEU A 72 3.71 9.01 19.24
CA LEU A 72 4.70 8.37 18.38
C LEU A 72 6.10 8.91 18.70
N ALA A 73 7.05 8.00 18.90
CA ALA A 73 8.47 8.28 18.93
C ALA A 73 9.16 7.68 17.71
N PHE A 74 10.20 8.32 17.20
CA PHE A 74 10.91 7.92 15.97
C PHE A 74 12.34 7.44 16.23
N ASP A 75 12.80 7.50 17.48
CA ASP A 75 14.02 6.88 17.95
C ASP A 75 13.82 6.31 19.37
N GLN A 76 14.77 5.48 19.80
CA GLN A 76 14.69 4.81 21.10
C GLN A 76 14.85 5.80 22.26
N ASP A 77 15.69 6.82 22.09
CA ASP A 77 15.99 7.81 23.14
C ASP A 77 14.77 8.70 23.42
N ALA A 78 14.04 9.12 22.39
CA ALA A 78 12.79 9.87 22.53
C ALA A 78 11.69 9.00 23.12
N LYS A 79 11.62 7.71 22.74
CA LYS A 79 10.67 6.79 23.37
C LYS A 79 10.90 6.70 24.87
N LEU A 80 12.14 6.43 25.30
CA LEU A 80 12.47 6.30 26.72
C LEU A 80 12.17 7.60 27.49
N ARG A 81 12.66 8.73 26.98
CA ARG A 81 12.46 10.07 27.57
C ARG A 81 10.99 10.43 27.73
N GLU A 82 10.17 10.16 26.71
CA GLU A 82 8.75 10.52 26.74
C GLU A 82 7.93 9.52 27.57
N ASP A 83 8.29 8.23 27.59
CA ASP A 83 7.66 7.26 28.49
C ASP A 83 7.94 7.59 29.96
N GLU A 84 9.16 7.99 30.32
CA GLU A 84 9.51 8.47 31.68
C GLU A 84 8.66 9.68 32.07
N ARG A 85 8.58 10.69 31.19
CA ARG A 85 7.73 11.86 31.43
C ARG A 85 6.26 11.49 31.60
N LEU A 86 5.72 10.60 30.76
CA LEU A 86 4.33 10.16 30.84
C LEU A 86 4.07 9.37 32.13
N ALA A 87 5.04 8.60 32.61
CA ALA A 87 4.98 7.91 33.89
C ALA A 87 4.96 8.89 35.07
N GLU A 88 5.81 9.93 35.05
CA GLU A 88 5.81 10.98 36.08
C GLU A 88 4.48 11.74 36.13
N LEU A 89 3.95 12.16 34.98
CA LEU A 89 2.64 12.82 34.89
C LEU A 89 1.52 11.92 35.41
N HIS A 90 1.60 10.62 35.13
CA HIS A 90 0.65 9.64 35.64
C HIS A 90 0.73 9.52 37.17
N GLN A 91 1.93 9.47 37.75
CA GLN A 91 2.12 9.44 39.20
C GLN A 91 1.60 10.72 39.88
N GLN A 92 1.85 11.89 39.29
CA GLN A 92 1.31 13.15 39.80
C GLN A 92 -0.23 13.16 39.77
N ALA A 93 -0.84 12.68 38.68
CA ALA A 93 -2.29 12.56 38.57
C ALA A 93 -2.89 11.56 39.58
N LEU A 94 -2.16 10.48 39.91
CA LEU A 94 -2.56 9.55 40.97
C LEU A 94 -2.49 10.20 42.36
N ALA A 95 -1.43 10.94 42.65
CA ALA A 95 -1.25 11.62 43.94
C ALA A 95 -2.31 12.71 44.21
N GLN A 96 -2.88 13.29 43.15
CA GLN A 96 -3.95 14.29 43.23
C GLN A 96 -5.36 13.68 43.26
N ALA A 97 -5.51 12.38 42.99
CA ALA A 97 -6.81 11.70 43.00
C ALA A 97 -7.24 11.27 44.41
N GLN A 98 -8.53 11.36 44.72
CA GLN A 98 -9.15 10.84 45.95
C GLN A 98 -8.91 9.32 46.12
N PRO A 99 -9.01 8.76 47.36
CA PRO A 99 -8.67 7.36 47.61
C PRO A 99 -9.48 6.42 46.71
N LEU A 100 -8.75 5.64 45.91
CA LEU A 100 -9.26 4.80 44.82
C LEU A 100 -9.65 3.41 45.34
N SER A 101 -10.65 2.79 44.71
CA SER A 101 -10.98 1.39 44.95
C SER A 101 -9.88 0.48 44.36
N GLY A 102 -9.74 -0.75 44.87
CA GLY A 102 -8.71 -1.69 44.38
C GLY A 102 -8.81 -2.03 42.89
N PHE A 103 -10.00 -1.90 42.29
CA PHE A 103 -10.21 -2.10 40.85
C PHE A 103 -9.72 -0.93 39.99
N ASP A 104 -9.80 0.31 40.49
CA ASP A 104 -9.37 1.51 39.75
C ASP A 104 -7.86 1.53 39.49
N ILE A 105 -7.08 0.86 40.36
CA ILE A 105 -5.61 0.80 40.29
C ILE A 105 -5.15 -0.08 39.12
N LEU A 106 -5.86 -1.17 38.82
CA LEU A 106 -5.42 -2.16 37.82
C LEU A 106 -5.53 -1.65 36.37
N TYR A 107 -6.45 -0.71 36.12
CA TYR A 107 -6.73 -0.19 34.77
C TYR A 107 -6.15 1.20 34.51
N ARG A 108 -5.57 1.86 35.52
CA ARG A 108 -4.77 3.09 35.34
C ARG A 108 -3.33 2.73 35.04
N ARG A 109 -3.03 2.47 33.77
CA ARG A 109 -1.65 2.41 33.28
C ARG A 109 -1.21 3.79 32.79
N PRO A 110 0.09 4.14 32.91
CA PRO A 110 0.59 5.33 32.24
C PRO A 110 0.35 5.20 30.74
N LYS A 111 0.02 6.32 30.10
CA LYS A 111 -0.08 6.37 28.64
C LYS A 111 1.31 6.03 28.08
N GLN A 112 1.36 5.20 27.04
CA GLN A 112 2.62 4.74 26.46
C GLN A 112 2.86 5.36 25.09
N THR A 113 4.14 5.51 24.76
CA THR A 113 4.60 5.93 23.44
C THR A 113 4.86 4.72 22.55
N GLU A 114 4.41 4.77 21.30
CA GLU A 114 4.72 3.74 20.30
C GLU A 114 5.97 4.14 19.51
N LEU A 115 6.92 3.20 19.37
CA LEU A 115 8.09 3.41 18.50
C LEU A 115 7.70 3.17 17.05
N VAL A 116 8.01 4.15 16.20
CA VAL A 116 7.81 4.09 14.74
C VAL A 116 9.13 3.71 14.09
N ASP A 117 9.21 2.47 13.64
CA ASP A 117 10.34 1.93 12.90
C ASP A 117 9.85 0.98 11.80
N LEU A 118 10.74 0.56 10.91
CA LEU A 118 10.41 -0.40 9.85
C LEU A 118 9.97 -1.73 10.46
N GLY A 119 8.80 -2.20 10.02
CA GLY A 119 8.14 -3.40 10.56
C GLY A 119 7.39 -3.17 11.88
N SER A 120 7.27 -1.92 12.34
CA SER A 120 6.35 -1.61 13.44
C SER A 120 4.91 -1.62 12.95
N PHE A 121 4.02 -2.23 13.73
CA PHE A 121 2.59 -2.33 13.42
C PHE A 121 1.98 -0.97 13.04
N ARG A 122 2.37 0.09 13.74
CA ARG A 122 1.82 1.42 13.52
C ARG A 122 2.23 1.99 12.16
N LEU A 123 3.51 1.85 11.80
CA LEU A 123 3.99 2.33 10.50
C LEU A 123 3.30 1.58 9.36
N ASP A 124 3.14 0.26 9.49
CA ASP A 124 2.46 -0.56 8.48
C ASP A 124 1.00 -0.12 8.29
N LYS A 125 0.26 0.13 9.38
CA LYS A 125 -1.11 0.64 9.30
C LYS A 125 -1.20 2.03 8.65
N ILE A 126 -0.24 2.92 8.93
CA ILE A 126 -0.16 4.25 8.30
C ILE A 126 0.09 4.11 6.80
N ILE A 127 1.05 3.27 6.40
CA ILE A 127 1.35 3.00 4.98
C ILE A 127 0.14 2.40 4.27
N GLU A 128 -0.54 1.44 4.89
CA GLU A 128 -1.74 0.81 4.33
C GLU A 128 -2.88 1.83 4.15
N SER A 129 -3.14 2.66 5.17
CA SER A 129 -4.13 3.73 5.08
C SER A 129 -3.78 4.73 3.98
N ALA A 130 -2.52 5.18 3.91
CA ALA A 130 -2.04 6.07 2.86
C ALA A 130 -2.23 5.45 1.47
N ARG A 131 -1.90 4.16 1.30
CA ARG A 131 -2.12 3.41 0.05
C ARG A 131 -3.59 3.38 -0.32
N ARG A 132 -4.48 3.10 0.64
CA ARG A 132 -5.94 3.02 0.42
C ARG A 132 -6.53 4.38 0.02
N ARG A 133 -6.17 5.43 0.74
CA ARG A 133 -6.66 6.80 0.50
C ARG A 133 -6.09 7.41 -0.78
N GLY A 134 -4.90 6.97 -1.19
CA GLY A 134 -4.21 7.43 -2.40
C GLY A 134 -4.49 6.63 -3.68
N GLN A 135 -5.40 5.65 -3.66
CA GLN A 135 -5.67 4.78 -4.82
C GLN A 135 -6.16 5.56 -6.04
N THR A 136 -6.99 6.58 -5.82
CA THR A 136 -7.55 7.42 -6.87
C THR A 136 -7.38 8.89 -6.51
N VAL A 137 -6.76 9.67 -7.39
CA VAL A 137 -6.51 11.10 -7.12
C VAL A 137 -6.75 11.94 -8.38
N CYS A 138 -7.31 13.13 -8.22
CA CYS A 138 -7.39 14.14 -9.28
C CYS A 138 -6.59 15.37 -8.85
N VAL A 139 -5.52 15.69 -9.59
CA VAL A 139 -4.58 16.75 -9.19
C VAL A 139 -4.17 17.66 -10.34
N VAL A 140 -3.85 18.90 -9.98
CA VAL A 140 -3.15 19.88 -10.81
C VAL A 140 -1.99 20.48 -10.01
N PRO A 141 -0.95 21.04 -10.65
CA PRO A 141 0.09 21.76 -9.92
C PRO A 141 -0.49 22.86 -9.05
N HIS A 142 0.03 22.98 -7.82
CA HIS A 142 -0.32 24.03 -6.89
C HIS A 142 0.00 25.41 -7.50
N GLY A 143 -0.84 26.41 -7.23
CA GLY A 143 -0.66 27.76 -7.75
C GLY A 143 -0.98 27.93 -9.24
N ALA A 144 -1.61 26.95 -9.89
CA ALA A 144 -2.07 27.10 -11.28
C ALA A 144 -3.10 28.24 -11.41
N HIS A 145 -3.01 29.01 -12.50
CA HIS A 145 -3.93 30.13 -12.73
C HIS A 145 -5.39 29.65 -12.87
N PRO A 146 -6.38 30.45 -12.42
CA PRO A 146 -7.81 30.09 -12.52
C PRO A 146 -8.30 29.78 -13.95
N HIS A 147 -7.61 30.30 -14.97
CA HIS A 147 -7.91 30.10 -16.38
C HIS A 147 -6.89 29.23 -17.11
N ALA A 148 -6.02 28.52 -16.37
CA ALA A 148 -5.05 27.62 -16.96
C ALA A 148 -5.78 26.51 -17.74
N GLN A 149 -5.30 26.27 -18.96
CA GLN A 149 -5.69 25.12 -19.75
C GLN A 149 -4.78 23.94 -19.38
N TYR A 150 -5.37 22.77 -19.18
CA TYR A 150 -4.64 21.57 -18.74
C TYR A 150 -4.62 20.53 -19.84
N ILE A 151 -3.44 19.97 -20.09
CA ILE A 151 -3.31 18.71 -20.82
C ILE A 151 -3.70 17.60 -19.84
N PRO A 152 -4.76 16.84 -20.13
CA PRO A 152 -5.19 15.74 -19.26
C PRO A 152 -4.31 14.51 -19.43
N TRP A 153 -3.81 13.99 -18.31
CA TRP A 153 -3.04 12.75 -18.25
C TRP A 153 -3.70 11.76 -17.30
N LEU A 154 -3.83 10.52 -17.73
CA LEU A 154 -4.14 9.39 -16.88
C LEU A 154 -2.83 8.74 -16.45
N MET A 155 -2.39 9.01 -15.22
CA MET A 155 -1.28 8.30 -14.59
C MET A 155 -1.78 6.99 -14.01
N ILE A 156 -1.07 5.91 -14.31
CA ILE A 156 -1.32 4.57 -13.78
C ILE A 156 0.00 4.07 -13.20
N ASN A 157 -0.03 3.73 -11.91
CA ASN A 157 1.05 3.00 -11.27
C ASN A 157 0.60 1.55 -11.09
N GLY A 158 1.52 0.63 -11.33
CA GLY A 158 1.22 -0.79 -11.18
C GLY A 158 2.47 -1.63 -11.02
N LEU A 159 2.23 -2.92 -10.84
CA LEU A 159 3.21 -3.94 -10.58
C LEU A 159 3.01 -5.06 -11.61
N THR A 160 4.07 -5.35 -12.37
CA THR A 160 4.11 -6.53 -13.22
C THR A 160 4.80 -7.65 -12.46
N ARG A 161 4.16 -8.81 -12.38
CA ARG A 161 4.71 -10.03 -11.79
C ARG A 161 4.90 -11.09 -12.87
N TYR A 162 6.10 -11.61 -12.98
CA TYR A 162 6.43 -12.77 -13.77
C TYR A 162 6.42 -13.97 -12.83
N VAL A 163 5.32 -14.73 -12.87
CA VAL A 163 5.06 -15.82 -11.94
C VAL A 163 5.43 -17.14 -12.58
N THR A 164 6.27 -17.90 -11.88
CA THR A 164 6.69 -19.26 -12.18
C THR A 164 6.74 -20.03 -10.85
N ASP A 165 7.65 -20.99 -10.71
CA ASP A 165 8.09 -21.50 -9.41
C ASP A 165 8.74 -20.42 -8.52
N SER A 166 9.21 -19.32 -9.13
CA SER A 166 9.62 -18.08 -8.48
C SER A 166 8.83 -16.88 -9.00
N VAL A 167 8.78 -15.79 -8.23
CA VAL A 167 8.09 -14.56 -8.61
C VAL A 167 9.11 -13.43 -8.75
N SER A 168 9.16 -12.84 -9.95
CA SER A 168 9.88 -11.59 -10.21
C SER A 168 8.88 -10.45 -10.33
N GLU A 169 9.11 -9.36 -9.60
CA GLU A 169 8.19 -8.23 -9.56
C GLU A 169 8.89 -6.94 -10.06
N THR A 170 8.18 -6.14 -10.85
CA THR A 170 8.69 -4.85 -11.35
C THR A 170 7.61 -3.78 -11.28
N TRP A 171 7.91 -2.72 -10.52
CA TRP A 171 7.06 -1.53 -10.42
C TRP A 171 7.21 -0.66 -11.67
N TRP A 172 6.11 -0.06 -12.09
CA TRP A 172 6.08 0.88 -13.19
C TRP A 172 5.11 2.03 -12.93
N SER A 173 5.42 3.17 -13.54
CA SER A 173 4.56 4.35 -13.60
C SER A 173 4.45 4.79 -15.05
N LYS A 174 3.23 4.77 -15.60
CA LYS A 174 2.96 5.19 -16.98
C LYS A 174 1.90 6.30 -16.98
N GLY A 175 2.10 7.29 -17.84
CA GLY A 175 1.13 8.36 -18.06
C GLY A 175 0.59 8.29 -19.47
N VAL A 176 -0.73 8.26 -19.62
CA VAL A 176 -1.41 8.27 -20.92
C VAL A 176 -2.03 9.64 -21.14
N CYS A 177 -1.62 10.33 -22.20
CA CYS A 177 -2.19 11.62 -22.55
C CYS A 177 -3.60 11.44 -23.14
N LEU A 178 -4.62 12.01 -22.51
CA LEU A 178 -6.01 11.88 -23.00
C LEU A 178 -6.29 12.78 -24.23
N ALA A 179 -5.30 13.56 -24.69
CA ALA A 179 -5.43 14.33 -25.92
C ALA A 179 -5.03 13.56 -27.18
N ASN A 180 -4.17 12.54 -27.07
CA ASN A 180 -3.62 11.82 -28.23
C ASN A 180 -3.20 10.35 -27.97
N LEU A 181 -3.48 9.81 -26.78
CA LEU A 181 -3.09 8.46 -26.34
C LEU A 181 -1.57 8.20 -26.29
N GLN A 182 -0.75 9.26 -26.27
CA GLN A 182 0.69 9.10 -26.06
C GLN A 182 0.96 8.53 -24.67
N ILE A 183 1.76 7.46 -24.62
CA ILE A 183 2.20 6.82 -23.38
C ILE A 183 3.61 7.32 -23.03
N VAL A 184 3.77 7.73 -21.78
CA VAL A 184 5.04 8.20 -21.22
C VAL A 184 5.44 7.30 -20.06
N GLU A 185 6.67 6.80 -20.12
CA GLU A 185 7.26 5.98 -19.07
C GLU A 185 7.85 6.82 -17.92
N SER A 186 7.93 6.20 -16.74
CA SER A 186 8.41 6.83 -15.50
C SER A 186 7.68 8.15 -15.24
N PHE A 187 6.35 8.14 -15.44
CA PHE A 187 5.58 9.38 -15.43
C PHE A 187 5.61 10.06 -14.07
N TYR A 188 5.44 9.30 -12.98
CA TYR A 188 5.50 9.83 -11.62
C TYR A 188 6.85 10.50 -11.34
N ASP A 189 7.98 9.91 -11.73
CA ASP A 189 9.32 10.49 -11.52
C ASP A 189 9.46 11.86 -12.21
N ARG A 190 8.80 12.05 -13.34
CA ARG A 190 8.79 13.31 -14.10
C ARG A 190 7.96 14.40 -13.43
N ILE A 191 7.00 14.07 -12.59
CA ILE A 191 6.11 15.03 -11.92
C ILE A 191 6.31 15.10 -10.40
N ALA A 192 7.10 14.21 -9.81
CA ALA A 192 7.29 14.10 -8.36
C ALA A 192 7.87 15.36 -7.69
N HIS A 193 8.53 16.22 -8.47
CA HIS A 193 9.08 17.50 -8.00
C HIS A 193 8.04 18.64 -7.98
N LEU A 194 6.85 18.43 -8.56
CA LEU A 194 5.78 19.41 -8.58
C LEU A 194 4.92 19.25 -7.32
N GLU A 195 4.69 20.35 -6.62
CA GLU A 195 3.66 20.38 -5.60
C GLU A 195 2.28 20.33 -6.27
N MET A 196 1.44 19.39 -5.84
CA MET A 196 0.14 19.11 -6.43
C MET A 196 -0.97 19.48 -5.46
N ALA A 197 -2.09 19.97 -5.99
CA ALA A 197 -3.31 20.26 -5.25
C ALA A 197 -4.49 19.48 -5.83
N GLY A 198 -5.40 19.04 -4.97
CA GLY A 198 -6.63 18.35 -5.38
C GLY A 198 -7.54 19.24 -6.21
N THR A 199 -8.18 18.67 -7.22
CA THR A 199 -9.14 19.39 -8.08
C THR A 199 -10.30 18.50 -8.52
N SER A 200 -11.35 19.12 -9.06
CA SER A 200 -12.46 18.39 -9.68
C SER A 200 -12.00 17.74 -11.00
N PRO A 201 -12.38 16.47 -11.27
CA PRO A 201 -12.07 15.80 -12.53
C PRO A 201 -12.52 16.59 -13.76
N GLU A 202 -13.67 17.29 -13.67
CA GLU A 202 -14.29 18.06 -14.75
C GLU A 202 -13.35 19.13 -15.33
N VAL A 203 -12.52 19.73 -14.47
CA VAL A 203 -11.55 20.76 -14.86
C VAL A 203 -10.48 20.19 -15.79
N ILE A 204 -10.06 18.95 -15.52
CA ILE A 204 -8.98 18.29 -16.26
C ILE A 204 -9.52 17.68 -17.56
N VAL A 205 -10.64 16.94 -17.49
CA VAL A 205 -11.18 16.22 -18.66
C VAL A 205 -11.79 17.13 -19.73
N ARG A 206 -12.01 18.42 -19.45
CA ARG A 206 -12.59 19.38 -20.40
C ARG A 206 -11.85 19.44 -21.74
N GLN A 207 -10.54 19.16 -21.74
CA GLN A 207 -9.69 19.16 -22.94
C GLN A 207 -9.33 17.76 -23.45
N ALA A 208 -9.89 16.71 -22.84
CA ALA A 208 -9.66 15.34 -23.25
C ALA A 208 -10.36 15.07 -24.58
N LYS A 209 -9.63 14.42 -25.50
CA LYS A 209 -10.20 13.90 -26.77
C LYS A 209 -10.57 12.43 -26.65
N HIS A 210 -9.97 11.73 -25.69
CA HIS A 210 -10.18 10.33 -25.42
C HIS A 210 -10.74 10.12 -24.01
N SER A 211 -11.53 9.06 -23.86
CA SER A 211 -12.05 8.65 -22.57
C SER A 211 -10.98 7.98 -21.70
N LEU A 212 -11.25 7.88 -20.40
CA LEU A 212 -10.37 7.15 -19.47
C LEU A 212 -10.29 5.66 -19.82
N LEU A 213 -11.37 5.08 -20.36
CA LEU A 213 -11.41 3.68 -20.78
C LEU A 213 -10.53 3.45 -22.01
N GLU A 214 -10.63 4.29 -23.04
CA GLU A 214 -9.77 4.22 -24.23
C GLU A 214 -8.28 4.35 -23.85
N ALA A 215 -7.95 5.22 -22.90
CA ALA A 215 -6.58 5.35 -22.40
C ALA A 215 -6.11 4.11 -21.63
N ALA A 216 -6.97 3.49 -20.83
CA ALA A 216 -6.66 2.23 -20.14
C ALA A 216 -6.47 1.06 -21.13
N GLU A 217 -7.32 0.96 -22.15
CA GLU A 217 -7.20 -0.03 -23.23
C GLU A 217 -5.91 0.16 -24.03
N ALA A 218 -5.55 1.41 -24.36
CA ALA A 218 -4.30 1.74 -25.01
C ALA A 218 -3.08 1.33 -24.17
N LEU A 219 -3.12 1.58 -22.85
CA LEU A 219 -2.06 1.14 -21.95
C LEU A 219 -2.00 -0.39 -21.86
N GLN A 220 -3.14 -1.07 -21.77
CA GLN A 220 -3.20 -2.53 -21.73
C GLN A 220 -2.56 -3.13 -22.99
N ALA A 221 -2.93 -2.65 -24.18
CA ALA A 221 -2.36 -3.10 -25.44
C ALA A 221 -0.83 -2.87 -25.48
N TYR A 222 -0.37 -1.72 -25.01
CA TYR A 222 1.06 -1.40 -24.91
C TYR A 222 1.79 -2.31 -23.93
N LEU A 223 1.24 -2.59 -22.75
CA LEU A 223 1.84 -3.52 -21.78
C LEU A 223 1.88 -4.96 -22.32
N SER A 224 0.83 -5.41 -22.99
CA SER A 224 0.81 -6.72 -23.66
C SER A 224 1.90 -6.82 -24.74
N HIS A 225 2.10 -5.76 -25.51
CA HIS A 225 3.17 -5.69 -26.51
C HIS A 225 4.56 -5.76 -25.86
N LEU A 226 4.81 -4.99 -24.80
CA LEU A 226 6.08 -5.02 -24.06
C LEU A 226 6.39 -6.42 -23.50
N VAL A 227 5.37 -7.13 -23.01
CA VAL A 227 5.54 -8.51 -22.54
C VAL A 227 5.85 -9.46 -23.68
N ALA A 228 5.21 -9.30 -24.85
CA ALA A 228 5.42 -10.15 -26.01
C ALA A 228 6.78 -9.94 -26.69
N GLU A 229 7.29 -8.71 -26.71
CA GLU A 229 8.61 -8.37 -27.26
C GLU A 229 9.76 -8.59 -26.27
N GLY A 230 9.46 -8.73 -24.98
CA GLY A 230 10.45 -8.95 -23.93
C GLY A 230 11.15 -10.30 -24.05
N ASP A 231 12.16 -10.51 -23.21
CA ASP A 231 12.82 -11.80 -23.10
C ASP A 231 11.83 -12.85 -22.55
N LEU A 232 11.57 -13.91 -23.33
CA LEU A 232 10.68 -15.02 -22.96
C LEU A 232 11.45 -16.24 -22.42
N ASN A 233 12.78 -16.18 -22.33
CA ASN A 233 13.62 -17.28 -21.84
C ASN A 233 13.17 -17.76 -20.45
N TRP A 234 12.81 -16.85 -19.54
CA TRP A 234 12.32 -17.21 -18.21
C TRP A 234 11.10 -18.14 -18.26
N ALA A 235 10.20 -17.92 -19.23
CA ALA A 235 8.99 -18.71 -19.39
C ALA A 235 9.28 -20.05 -20.08
N GLU A 236 10.22 -20.07 -21.02
CA GLU A 236 10.68 -21.30 -21.68
C GLU A 236 11.39 -22.22 -20.68
N GLU A 237 12.34 -21.70 -19.91
CA GLU A 237 13.04 -22.42 -18.85
C GLU A 237 12.08 -22.93 -17.77
N ALA A 238 11.08 -22.14 -17.38
CA ALA A 238 10.05 -22.59 -16.45
C ALA A 238 9.19 -23.73 -17.02
N ARG A 239 8.84 -23.69 -18.32
CA ARG A 239 8.11 -24.78 -18.98
C ARG A 239 8.93 -26.06 -19.02
N LEU A 240 10.23 -25.97 -19.31
CA LEU A 240 11.14 -27.12 -19.31
C LEU A 240 11.24 -27.74 -17.91
N ARG A 241 11.47 -26.91 -16.89
CA ARG A 241 11.53 -27.38 -15.49
C ARG A 241 10.22 -28.04 -15.05
N LEU A 242 9.08 -27.44 -15.38
CA LEU A 242 7.77 -28.04 -15.11
C LEU A 242 7.60 -29.40 -15.82
N ALA A 243 8.06 -29.54 -17.06
CA ALA A 243 7.99 -30.80 -17.79
C ALA A 243 8.84 -31.89 -17.11
N ASP A 244 10.05 -31.54 -16.66
CA ASP A 244 10.93 -32.46 -15.92
C ASP A 244 10.33 -32.85 -14.56
N ASP A 245 9.79 -31.89 -13.80
CA ASP A 245 9.13 -32.14 -12.51
C ASP A 245 7.90 -33.05 -12.67
N LEU A 246 7.11 -32.83 -13.73
CA LEU A 246 5.96 -33.70 -14.07
C LEU A 246 6.42 -35.10 -14.44
N ALA A 247 7.47 -35.24 -15.25
CA ALA A 247 8.02 -36.55 -15.61
C ALA A 247 8.54 -37.31 -14.39
N GLN A 248 9.19 -36.62 -13.44
CA GLN A 248 9.63 -37.20 -12.18
C GLN A 248 8.45 -37.64 -11.30
N LEU A 249 7.41 -36.81 -11.21
CA LEU A 249 6.18 -37.14 -10.49
C LEU A 249 5.50 -38.37 -11.08
N ASP A 250 5.33 -38.40 -12.40
CA ASP A 250 4.72 -39.50 -13.14
C ASP A 250 5.51 -40.80 -12.91
N ALA A 251 6.84 -40.76 -12.98
CA ALA A 251 7.71 -41.92 -12.74
C ALA A 251 7.61 -42.46 -11.30
N TYR A 252 7.55 -41.56 -10.30
CA TYR A 252 7.37 -41.95 -8.89
C TYR A 252 6.03 -42.66 -8.66
N TYR A 253 4.93 -42.11 -9.19
CA TYR A 253 3.62 -42.73 -9.03
C TYR A 253 3.52 -44.07 -9.78
N GLN A 254 4.12 -44.18 -10.96
CA GLN A 254 4.21 -45.44 -11.71
C GLN A 254 4.99 -46.52 -10.94
N SER A 255 6.07 -46.15 -10.24
CA SER A 255 6.89 -47.13 -9.51
C SER A 255 6.16 -47.73 -8.32
N ILE A 256 5.35 -46.93 -7.62
CA ILE A 256 4.61 -47.39 -6.43
C ILE A 256 3.27 -48.05 -6.80
N GLU A 257 2.69 -47.79 -7.98
CA GLU A 257 1.38 -48.33 -8.38
C GLU A 257 1.31 -49.86 -8.34
N VAL A 258 2.43 -50.54 -8.62
CA VAL A 258 2.53 -52.01 -8.58
C VAL A 258 2.39 -52.56 -7.15
N GLU A 259 2.75 -51.78 -6.14
CA GLU A 259 2.70 -52.15 -4.72
C GLU A 259 1.29 -52.05 -4.13
N TYR A 260 0.37 -51.33 -4.79
CA TYR A 260 -1.00 -51.11 -4.29
C TYR A 260 -1.98 -52.20 -4.76
N PRO A 261 -2.91 -52.64 -3.88
CA PRO A 261 -4.03 -53.51 -4.25
C PRO A 261 -4.89 -52.90 -5.37
N PRO A 262 -5.49 -53.73 -6.26
CA PRO A 262 -6.30 -53.22 -7.38
C PRO A 262 -7.43 -52.27 -6.97
N GLU A 263 -8.01 -52.49 -5.80
CA GLU A 263 -9.11 -51.66 -5.27
C GLU A 263 -8.66 -50.25 -4.90
N GLU A 264 -7.39 -50.07 -4.51
CA GLU A 264 -6.83 -48.80 -4.06
C GLU A 264 -6.14 -48.01 -5.19
N ARG A 265 -5.88 -48.63 -6.35
CA ARG A 265 -5.21 -47.98 -7.50
C ARG A 265 -5.98 -46.78 -8.03
N ASN A 266 -7.32 -46.83 -8.03
CA ASN A 266 -8.14 -45.69 -8.44
C ASN A 266 -7.92 -44.48 -7.51
N VAL A 267 -7.78 -44.71 -6.21
CA VAL A 267 -7.53 -43.65 -5.23
C VAL A 267 -6.14 -43.04 -5.44
N LEU A 268 -5.13 -43.89 -5.66
CA LEU A 268 -3.77 -43.46 -5.98
C LEU A 268 -3.71 -42.62 -7.26
N GLN A 269 -4.40 -43.04 -8.33
CA GLN A 269 -4.48 -42.30 -9.59
C GLN A 269 -5.17 -40.94 -9.43
N GLN A 270 -6.21 -40.85 -8.58
CA GLN A 270 -6.84 -39.57 -8.25
C GLN A 270 -5.90 -38.66 -7.46
N GLU A 271 -5.14 -39.19 -6.51
CA GLU A 271 -4.12 -38.41 -5.79
C GLU A 271 -3.04 -37.91 -6.75
N HIS A 272 -2.55 -38.79 -7.63
CA HIS A 272 -1.58 -38.45 -8.65
C HIS A 272 -2.07 -37.30 -9.53
N ALA A 273 -3.29 -37.41 -10.07
CA ALA A 273 -3.90 -36.37 -10.90
C ALA A 273 -4.05 -35.03 -10.15
N LYS A 274 -4.44 -35.06 -8.87
CA LYS A 274 -4.50 -33.86 -8.03
C LYS A 274 -3.14 -33.21 -7.84
N LYS A 275 -2.10 -33.98 -7.53
CA LYS A 275 -0.74 -33.43 -7.38
C LYS A 275 -0.20 -32.87 -8.69
N ARG A 276 -0.45 -33.57 -9.80
CA ARG A 276 -0.10 -33.11 -11.14
C ARG A 276 -0.74 -31.77 -11.47
N GLN A 277 -2.04 -31.63 -11.20
CA GLN A 277 -2.77 -30.39 -11.41
C GLN A 277 -2.26 -29.25 -10.52
N ALA A 278 -2.02 -29.51 -9.23
CA ALA A 278 -1.47 -28.52 -8.31
C ALA A 278 -0.07 -28.02 -8.73
N LEU A 279 0.77 -28.91 -9.25
CA LEU A 279 2.10 -28.57 -9.75
C LEU A 279 2.03 -27.68 -11.01
N ILE A 280 1.11 -28.00 -11.94
CA ILE A 280 0.84 -27.18 -13.13
C ILE A 280 0.34 -25.79 -12.72
N GLU A 281 -0.66 -25.71 -11.85
CA GLU A 281 -1.21 -24.42 -11.38
C GLU A 281 -0.16 -23.55 -10.71
N LYS A 282 0.71 -24.16 -9.90
CA LYS A 282 1.79 -23.45 -9.22
C LYS A 282 2.86 -22.93 -10.18
N SER A 283 3.27 -23.72 -11.15
CA SER A 283 4.53 -23.49 -11.89
C SER A 283 4.33 -23.07 -13.35
N THR A 284 3.10 -23.04 -13.86
CA THR A 284 2.81 -22.53 -15.20
C THR A 284 3.20 -21.06 -15.29
N PRO A 285 4.11 -20.68 -16.22
CA PRO A 285 4.58 -19.32 -16.34
C PRO A 285 3.43 -18.42 -16.78
N ARG A 286 3.25 -17.31 -16.06
CA ARG A 286 2.24 -16.31 -16.39
C ARG A 286 2.71 -14.92 -15.99
N VAL A 287 2.16 -13.92 -16.66
CA VAL A 287 2.38 -12.52 -16.33
C VAL A 287 1.11 -11.96 -15.70
N GLU A 288 1.22 -11.49 -14.48
CA GLU A 288 0.14 -10.83 -13.76
C GLU A 288 0.45 -9.33 -13.70
N ILE A 289 -0.54 -8.50 -14.01
CA ILE A 289 -0.42 -7.04 -13.95
C ILE A 289 -1.44 -6.54 -12.94
N GLU A 290 -0.96 -5.92 -11.87
CA GLU A 290 -1.79 -5.31 -10.84
C GLU A 290 -1.69 -3.78 -10.93
N VAL A 291 -2.83 -3.11 -11.06
CA VAL A 291 -2.92 -1.65 -10.96
C VAL A 291 -3.09 -1.28 -9.50
N THR A 292 -2.21 -0.42 -8.98
CA THR A 292 -2.21 -0.05 -7.56
C THR A 292 -2.74 1.35 -7.33
N GLN A 293 -2.53 2.26 -8.29
CA GLN A 293 -2.96 3.65 -8.18
C GLN A 293 -3.30 4.21 -9.56
N LEU A 294 -4.36 5.00 -9.60
CA LEU A 294 -4.80 5.80 -10.73
C LEU A 294 -4.79 7.28 -10.33
N ALA A 295 -4.22 8.14 -11.15
CA ALA A 295 -4.36 9.58 -10.96
C ALA A 295 -4.72 10.29 -12.26
N LEU A 296 -5.73 11.16 -12.20
CA LEU A 296 -6.01 12.11 -13.25
C LEU A 296 -5.19 13.38 -12.97
N VAL A 297 -4.22 13.65 -13.83
CA VAL A 297 -3.26 14.75 -13.66
C VAL A 297 -3.49 15.78 -14.75
N GLY A 298 -3.85 17.01 -14.37
CA GLY A 298 -3.91 18.14 -15.29
C GLY A 298 -2.61 18.91 -15.28
N LEU A 299 -1.80 18.79 -16.34
CA LEU A 299 -0.57 19.57 -16.46
C LEU A 299 -0.83 20.83 -17.28
N PRO A 300 -0.46 22.03 -16.80
CA PRO A 300 -0.76 23.27 -17.49
C PRO A 300 -0.07 23.31 -18.86
N LEU A 301 -0.82 23.71 -19.88
CA LEU A 301 -0.26 24.05 -21.17
C LEU A 301 0.65 25.26 -20.93
N ARG A 302 1.98 25.08 -20.98
CA ARG A 302 2.89 26.22 -20.94
C ARG A 302 2.59 27.06 -22.19
N ALA A 303 1.90 28.18 -22.02
CA ALA A 303 2.05 29.27 -22.96
C ALA A 303 3.52 29.68 -22.85
N HIS A 304 4.28 29.52 -23.93
CA HIS A 304 5.57 30.16 -24.04
C HIS A 304 5.37 31.64 -23.67
N ALA A 305 5.98 32.06 -22.56
CA ALA A 305 6.27 33.46 -22.31
C ALA A 305 7.47 33.86 -23.17
#